data_AF-A0A136WDY3-F1
#
_entry.id   AF-A0A136WDY3-F1
#
_cell.length_a   1.000
_cell.length_b   1.000
_cell.length_c   1.000
_cell.angle_alpha   90.00
_cell.angle_beta   90.00
_cell.angle_gamma   90.00
#
_symmetry.space_group_name_H-M   'P 1'
#
loop_
_entity.id
_entity.type
_entity.pdbx_description
1 polymer ?
#
loop_
_entity_poly.entity_id
_entity_poly.type
_entity_poly.pdbx_seq_one_letter_code
_entity_poly.pdbx_strand_id
1 'polypeptide(L)'
;MKAKHKEILQLIQTHCVDGKELDMADFIRIGSSLTMQELPQLVLVLERQGYIEAIEIDMCCGADYIVTGITEQGVEYLKTLL
;
A
#
# COMPACT_ATOMS: atom_id res chain seq x y z
N MET A 1 -9.57 -7.37 8.06
CA MET A 1 -9.09 -7.38 6.67
C MET A 1 -9.63 -6.20 5.86
N LYS A 2 -10.93 -6.12 5.54
CA LYS A 2 -11.51 -4.99 4.76
C LYS A 2 -11.15 -3.59 5.30
N ALA A 3 -11.16 -3.38 6.62
CA ALA A 3 -10.79 -2.11 7.23
C ALA A 3 -9.32 -1.72 6.97
N LYS A 4 -8.38 -2.67 7.07
CA LYS A 4 -6.96 -2.44 6.79
C LYS A 4 -6.72 -2.17 5.30
N HIS A 5 -7.42 -2.88 4.41
CA HIS A 5 -7.36 -2.60 2.96
C HIS A 5 -7.82 -1.17 2.67
N LYS A 6 -8.96 -0.76 3.24
CA LYS A 6 -9.50 0.60 3.10
C LYS A 6 -8.48 1.65 3.55
N GLU A 7 -7.93 1.48 4.75
CA GLU A 7 -6.93 2.40 5.30
C GLU A 7 -5.73 2.56 4.37
N ILE A 8 -5.09 1.46 3.98
CA ILE A 8 -3.89 1.52 3.13
C ILE A 8 -4.20 2.11 1.76
N LEU A 9 -5.30 1.71 1.12
CA LEU A 9 -5.69 2.26 -0.19
C LEU A 9 -6.01 3.76 -0.11
N GLN A 10 -6.59 4.24 1.00
CA GLN A 10 -6.82 5.67 1.21
C GLN A 10 -5.51 6.44 1.39
N LEU A 11 -4.56 5.89 2.16
CA LEU A 11 -3.23 6.49 2.32
C LEU A 11 -2.51 6.58 0.97
N ILE A 12 -2.53 5.51 0.18
CA ILE A 12 -1.91 5.49 -1.16
C ILE A 12 -2.59 6.52 -2.07
N GLN A 13 -3.93 6.53 -2.16
CA GLN A 13 -4.66 7.48 -3.00
C GLN A 13 -4.38 8.94 -2.60
N THR A 14 -4.13 9.20 -1.32
CA THR A 14 -3.89 10.55 -0.80
C THR A 14 -2.44 11.01 -1.01
N HIS A 15 -1.47 10.10 -0.88
CA HIS A 15 -0.06 10.45 -0.77
C HIS A 15 0.81 10.04 -1.97
N CYS A 16 0.41 9.01 -2.73
CA CYS A 16 1.04 8.64 -4.01
C CYS A 16 0.43 9.43 -5.17
N VAL A 17 0.60 10.76 -5.15
CA VAL A 17 0.14 11.68 -6.20
C VAL A 17 1.33 12.40 -6.83
N ASP A 18 1.18 12.83 -8.09
CA ASP A 18 2.20 13.59 -8.83
C ASP A 18 3.59 12.92 -8.88
N GLY A 19 3.62 11.59 -8.99
CA GLY A 19 4.86 10.81 -9.06
C GLY A 19 5.56 10.61 -7.71
N LYS A 20 4.88 10.87 -6.59
CA LYS A 20 5.37 10.50 -5.25
C LYS A 20 5.16 9.02 -4.99
N GLU A 21 6.16 8.42 -4.38
CA GLU A 21 6.17 7.03 -3.94
C GLU A 21 6.15 6.97 -2.40
N LEU A 22 5.72 5.85 -1.85
CA LEU A 22 5.76 5.59 -0.41
C LEU A 22 6.56 4.31 -0.15
N ASP A 23 7.60 4.41 0.67
CA ASP A 23 8.22 3.23 1.25
C ASP A 23 7.46 2.77 2.52
N MET A 24 7.83 1.62 3.08
CA MET A 24 7.17 1.09 4.28
C MET A 24 7.30 2.02 5.49
N ALA A 25 8.40 2.77 5.61
CA ALA A 25 8.60 3.71 6.71
C ALA A 25 7.68 4.93 6.58
N ASP A 26 7.39 5.39 5.37
CA ASP A 26 6.46 6.47 5.10
C ASP A 26 5.05 6.15 5.59
N PHE A 27 4.54 4.93 5.36
CA PHE A 27 3.23 4.50 5.86
C PHE A 27 3.11 4.61 7.39
N ILE A 28 4.17 4.26 8.12
CA ILE A 28 4.19 4.41 9.58
C ILE A 28 4.21 5.89 9.96
N ARG A 29 5.01 6.71 9.27
CA ARG A 29 5.15 8.14 9.52
C ARG A 29 3.85 8.91 9.28
N ILE A 30 3.08 8.54 8.26
CA ILE A 30 1.77 9.15 7.95
C ILE A 30 0.62 8.59 8.81
N GLY A 31 0.93 7.68 9.74
CA GLY A 31 0.00 7.24 10.78
C GLY A 31 -0.81 6.00 10.43
N SER A 32 -0.27 5.08 9.62
CA SER A 32 -0.88 3.76 9.47
C SER A 32 -1.00 3.06 10.83
N SER A 33 -2.13 2.38 11.03
CA SER A 33 -2.40 1.52 12.19
C SER A 33 -1.69 0.16 12.11
N LEU A 34 -1.08 -0.16 10.96
CA LEU A 34 -0.41 -1.44 10.73
C LEU A 34 1.01 -1.45 11.33
N THR A 35 1.41 -2.63 11.79
CA THR A 35 2.80 -2.84 12.23
C THR A 35 3.74 -3.03 11.04
N MET A 36 5.06 -2.89 11.28
CA MET A 36 6.12 -3.18 10.31
C MET A 36 6.10 -4.64 9.77
N GLN A 37 5.42 -5.56 10.45
CA GLN A 37 5.24 -6.94 9.97
C GLN A 37 3.97 -7.11 9.13
N GLU A 38 2.90 -6.38 9.47
CA GLU A 38 1.61 -6.50 8.79
C GLU A 38 1.57 -5.74 7.47
N LEU A 39 2.26 -4.59 7.40
CA LEU A 39 2.20 -3.71 6.26
C LEU A 39 2.78 -4.35 4.98
N PRO A 40 3.99 -4.96 4.97
CA PRO A 40 4.52 -5.60 3.76
C PRO A 40 3.62 -6.72 3.25
N GLN A 41 3.04 -7.50 4.17
CA GLN A 41 2.11 -8.59 3.82
C GLN A 41 0.84 -8.06 3.16
N LEU A 42 0.29 -6.95 3.67
CA LEU A 42 -0.89 -6.34 3.06
C LEU A 42 -0.58 -5.70 1.71
N VAL A 43 0.55 -5.00 1.58
CA VAL A 43 1.00 -4.41 0.31
C VAL A 43 1.14 -5.49 -0.76
N LEU A 44 1.80 -6.60 -0.44
CA LEU A 44 1.91 -7.76 -1.34
C LEU A 44 0.54 -8.33 -1.75
N VAL A 45 -0.42 -8.40 -0.84
CA VAL A 45 -1.77 -8.89 -1.16
C VAL A 45 -2.49 -7.92 -2.11
N LEU A 46 -2.40 -6.62 -1.86
CA LEU A 46 -3.06 -5.61 -2.70
C LEU A 46 -2.43 -5.53 -4.10
N GLU A 47 -1.10 -5.65 -4.19
CA GLU A 47 -0.35 -5.67 -5.44
C GLU A 47 -0.75 -6.91 -6.27
N ARG A 48 -0.72 -8.11 -5.68
CA ARG A 48 -1.13 -9.36 -6.36
C ARG A 48 -2.60 -9.36 -6.80
N GLN A 49 -3.45 -8.57 -6.15
CA GLN A 49 -4.84 -8.38 -6.52
C GLN A 49 -5.04 -7.32 -7.62
N GLY A 50 -3.97 -6.66 -8.05
CA GLY A 50 -3.98 -5.61 -9.06
C GLY A 50 -4.55 -4.29 -8.56
N TYR A 51 -4.60 -4.05 -7.24
CA TYR A 51 -5.17 -2.83 -6.67
C TYR A 51 -4.17 -1.69 -6.53
N ILE A 52 -2.87 -2.00 -6.47
CA ILE A 52 -1.80 -1.03 -6.33
C ILE A 52 -0.64 -1.42 -7.25
N GLU A 53 0.23 -0.45 -7.53
CA GLU A 53 1.53 -0.68 -8.15
C GLU A 53 2.60 -0.56 -7.07
N ALA A 54 3.47 -1.57 -6.99
CA ALA A 54 4.59 -1.57 -6.05
C ALA A 54 5.83 -2.25 -6.64
N ILE A 55 6.99 -1.79 -6.21
CA ILE A 55 8.29 -2.36 -6.55
C ILE A 55 8.78 -3.12 -5.31
N GLU A 56 8.99 -4.43 -5.48
CA GLU A 56 9.64 -5.25 -4.46
C GLU A 56 11.15 -5.02 -4.48
N ILE A 57 11.72 -4.78 -3.31
CA ILE A 57 13.16 -4.61 -3.09
C ILE A 57 13.66 -5.79 -2.26
N ASP A 58 14.45 -6.65 -2.89
CA ASP A 58 15.15 -7.72 -2.19
C ASP A 58 16.19 -7.16 -1.22
N MET A 59 15.98 -7.38 0.07
CA MET A 59 16.94 -7.12 1.12
C MET A 59 17.60 -8.42 1.58
N CYS A 60 18.79 -8.33 2.17
CA CYS A 60 19.50 -9.50 2.70
C CYS A 60 18.70 -10.28 3.77
N CYS A 61 17.67 -9.67 4.35
CA CYS A 61 16.86 -10.23 5.46
C CYS A 61 15.34 -10.20 5.19
N GLY A 62 14.89 -10.03 3.94
CA GLY A 62 13.47 -9.96 3.59
C GLY A 62 13.22 -9.11 2.36
N ALA A 63 11.95 -8.86 2.04
CA ALA A 63 11.57 -7.93 0.99
C ALA A 63 11.06 -6.62 1.60
N ASP A 64 11.43 -5.49 1.00
CA ASP A 64 10.80 -4.20 1.22
C ASP A 64 9.96 -3.82 -0.01
N TYR A 65 9.05 -2.85 0.13
CA TYR A 65 8.18 -2.41 -0.96
C TYR A 65 8.18 -0.90 -1.08
N ILE A 66 8.29 -0.42 -2.33
CA ILE A 66 8.00 0.97 -2.70
C ILE A 66 6.68 0.98 -3.45
N VAL A 67 5.66 1.63 -2.89
CA VAL A 67 4.35 1.78 -3.52
C VAL A 67 4.35 3.02 -4.39
N THR A 68 4.05 2.85 -5.68
CA THR A 68 4.10 3.92 -6.69
C THR A 68 2.73 4.50 -7.01
N GLY A 69 1.64 3.78 -6.69
CA GLY A 69 0.29 4.29 -6.93
C GLY A 69 -0.83 3.30 -6.65
N ILE A 70 -2.06 3.81 -6.74
CA ILE A 70 -3.29 3.02 -6.74
C ILE A 70 -3.75 2.83 -8.20
N THR A 71 -4.13 1.61 -8.58
CA THR A 71 -4.65 1.34 -9.92
C THR A 71 -6.11 1.77 -10.04
N GLU A 72 -6.64 1.85 -11.26
CA GLU A 72 -8.09 2.06 -11.48
C GLU A 72 -8.93 0.99 -10.76
N GLN A 73 -8.51 -0.27 -10.81
CA GLN A 73 -9.18 -1.37 -10.11
C GLN A 73 -9.13 -1.18 -8.58
N GLY A 74 -8.02 -0.69 -8.04
CA GLY A 74 -7.89 -0.36 -6.63
C GLY A 74 -8.82 0.77 -6.20
N VAL A 75 -8.99 1.80 -7.04
CA VAL A 75 -9.94 2.90 -6.80
C VAL A 75 -11.37 2.39 -6.79
N GLU A 76 -11.76 1.56 -7.75
CA GLU A 76 -13.10 0.97 -7.77
C GLU A 76 -13.34 0.05 -6.57
N TYR A 77 -12.36 -0.78 -6.23
CA TYR A 77 -12.42 -1.61 -5.04
C TYR A 77 -12.58 -0.77 -3.76
N LEU A 78 -11.82 0.32 -3.61
CA LEU A 78 -11.92 1.23 -2.47
C LEU A 78 -13.34 1.82 -2.32
N LYS A 79 -14.02 2.16 -3.43
CA LYS A 79 -15.41 2.64 -3.39
C LYS A 79 -16.37 1.59 -2.81
N THR A 80 -16.11 0.29 -3.00
CA THR A 80 -16.92 -0.79 -2.40
C THR A 80 -16.72 -0.97 -0.90
N LEU A 81 -15.69 -0.31 -0.33
CA LEU A 81 -15.38 -0.32 1.10
C LEU A 81 -15.87 0.94 1.84
N LEU A 82 -16.46 1.89 1.12
CA LEU A 82 -17.11 3.10 1.66
C LEU A 82 -18.57 2.83 2.01
#